data_AF-A0A2U3EZ56-F1
#
_entry.id   AF-A0A2U3EZ56-F1
#
_cell.length_a   1.000
_cell.length_b   1.000
_cell.length_c   1.000
_cell.angle_alpha   90.00
_cell.angle_beta   90.00
_cell.angle_gamma   90.00
#
_symmetry.space_group_name_H-M   'P 1'
#
loop_
_entity.id
_entity.type
_entity.pdbx_description
1 polymer ?
#
loop_
_entity_poly.entity_id
_entity_poly.type
_entity_poly.pdbx_seq_one_letter_code
_entity_poly.pdbx_strand_id
1 'polypeptide(L)'
;MKTIASTALPARVQQPRYDRAQLRSRIVHFGFGAFHRAHQALLTNRVLNEKGGDWGICEISLFSGDVLMSQLRAQDHLFTVLEKGAEGNEAIIVGAVHECLNAKLDSLPA
;
A
#
# COMPACT_ATOMS: atom_id res chain seq x y z
N MET A 1 7.26 4.69 -16.76
CA MET A 1 7.93 3.49 -16.21
C MET A 1 6.87 2.41 -16.05
N LYS A 2 7.19 1.16 -16.38
CA LYS A 2 6.28 0.02 -16.22
C LYS A 2 6.22 -0.35 -14.74
N THR A 3 5.06 -0.20 -14.10
CA THR A 3 4.84 -0.53 -12.68
C THR A 3 3.62 -1.43 -12.53
N ILE A 4 3.39 -1.95 -11.33
CA ILE A 4 2.17 -2.73 -11.03
C ILE A 4 0.88 -1.89 -11.16
N ALA A 5 0.97 -0.57 -11.05
CA ALA A 5 -0.16 0.35 -11.23
C ALA A 5 -0.47 0.64 -12.71
N SER A 6 0.50 0.49 -13.61
CA SER A 6 0.38 0.88 -15.02
C SER A 6 0.41 -0.31 -15.99
N THR A 7 0.37 -1.54 -15.49
CA THR A 7 0.51 -2.76 -16.29
C THR A 7 -0.62 -3.74 -16.01
N ALA A 8 -1.15 -4.36 -17.06
CA ALA A 8 -2.03 -5.52 -16.90
C ALA A 8 -1.31 -6.67 -16.19
N LEU A 9 -1.87 -7.14 -15.08
CA LEU A 9 -1.31 -8.23 -14.28
C LEU A 9 -1.91 -9.58 -14.71
N PRO A 10 -1.21 -10.71 -14.47
CA PRO A 10 -1.78 -12.03 -14.70
C PRO A 10 -3.09 -12.23 -13.91
N ALA A 11 -4.06 -12.94 -14.49
CA ALA A 11 -5.40 -13.11 -13.90
C ALA A 11 -5.41 -13.71 -12.48
N ARG A 12 -4.37 -14.47 -12.10
CA ARG A 12 -4.22 -15.06 -10.77
C ARG A 12 -3.80 -14.07 -9.67
N VAL A 13 -3.37 -12.86 -10.03
CA VAL A 13 -2.95 -11.84 -9.07
C VAL A 13 -4.19 -11.16 -8.53
N GLN A 14 -4.42 -11.23 -7.21
CA GLN A 14 -5.54 -10.56 -6.58
C GLN A 14 -5.30 -9.05 -6.57
N GLN A 15 -6.30 -8.27 -6.99
CA GLN A 15 -6.23 -6.82 -7.10
C GLN A 15 -7.33 -6.16 -6.24
N PRO A 16 -7.14 -4.91 -5.77
CA PRO A 16 -8.20 -4.15 -5.12
C PRO A 16 -9.45 -4.06 -5.99
N ARG A 17 -10.62 -4.37 -5.42
CA ARG A 17 -11.94 -4.28 -6.05
C ARG A 17 -12.74 -3.06 -5.57
N TYR A 18 -12.27 -2.40 -4.52
CA TYR A 18 -12.84 -1.15 -4.01
C TYR A 18 -12.30 0.05 -4.79
N ASP A 19 -13.07 1.15 -4.80
CA ASP A 19 -12.67 2.40 -5.44
C ASP A 19 -11.61 3.11 -4.59
N ARG A 20 -10.35 3.02 -5.03
CA ARG A 20 -9.23 3.65 -4.34
C ARG A 20 -9.28 5.17 -4.34
N ALA A 21 -9.99 5.79 -5.30
CA ALA A 21 -10.13 7.25 -5.35
C ALA A 21 -10.99 7.79 -4.19
N GLN A 22 -11.75 6.93 -3.51
CA GLN A 22 -12.55 7.31 -2.34
C GLN A 22 -11.75 7.30 -1.04
N LEU A 23 -10.57 6.69 -1.00
CA LEU A 23 -9.79 6.57 0.23
C LEU A 23 -9.44 7.94 0.83
N ARG A 24 -9.51 8.01 2.17
CA ARG A 24 -9.09 9.15 2.98
C ARG A 24 -8.09 8.69 4.03
N SER A 25 -7.18 9.57 4.44
CA SER A 25 -6.20 9.28 5.49
C SER A 25 -6.92 9.22 6.84
N ARG A 26 -7.47 8.04 7.17
CA ARG A 26 -8.17 7.78 8.43
C ARG A 26 -7.31 7.00 9.42
N ILE A 27 -6.25 6.36 8.92
CA ILE A 27 -5.23 5.68 9.71
C ILE A 27 -3.90 6.34 9.37
N VAL A 28 -3.15 6.76 10.40
CA VAL A 28 -1.75 7.17 10.26
C VAL A 28 -0.89 6.06 10.86
N HIS A 29 0.05 5.55 10.07
CA HIS A 29 0.97 4.51 10.53
C HIS A 29 2.42 5.02 10.53
N PHE A 30 3.09 4.90 11.67
CA PHE A 30 4.50 5.23 11.81
C PHE A 30 5.36 3.99 11.63
N GLY A 31 6.19 4.00 10.58
CA GLY A 31 7.12 2.91 10.27
C GLY A 31 6.57 1.93 9.24
N PHE A 32 6.79 2.25 7.95
CA PHE A 32 6.39 1.41 6.82
C PHE A 32 7.30 0.17 6.66
N GLY A 33 7.25 -0.72 7.64
CA GLY A 33 8.02 -1.96 7.70
C GLY A 33 7.36 -3.13 6.96
N ALA A 34 8.09 -4.23 6.83
CA ALA A 34 7.58 -5.45 6.20
C ALA A 34 6.38 -6.04 6.95
N PHE A 35 6.41 -6.03 8.29
CA PHE A 35 5.30 -6.53 9.11
C PHE A 35 4.03 -5.71 8.90
N HIS A 36 4.13 -4.39 8.86
CA HIS A 36 2.98 -3.52 8.62
C HIS A 36 2.28 -3.84 7.30
N ARG A 37 3.08 -3.89 6.22
CA ARG A 37 2.63 -4.23 4.88
C ARG A 37 1.93 -5.59 4.82
N ALA A 38 2.52 -6.60 5.46
CA ALA A 38 2.02 -7.97 5.43
C ALA A 38 0.84 -8.21 6.41
N HIS A 39 0.55 -7.29 7.32
CA HIS A 39 -0.44 -7.50 8.37
C HIS A 39 -1.52 -6.41 8.41
N GLN A 40 -1.24 -5.22 8.93
CA GLN A 40 -2.30 -4.22 9.13
C GLN A 40 -2.79 -3.62 7.81
N ALA A 41 -1.88 -3.33 6.87
CA ALA A 41 -2.26 -2.84 5.55
C ALA A 41 -3.01 -3.91 4.73
N LEU A 42 -2.55 -5.17 4.78
CA LEU A 42 -3.23 -6.29 4.14
C LEU A 42 -4.64 -6.50 4.69
N LEU A 43 -4.82 -6.51 6.02
CA LEU A 43 -6.13 -6.67 6.65
C LEU A 43 -7.07 -5.51 6.32
N THR A 44 -6.56 -4.27 6.33
CA THR A 44 -7.34 -3.09 5.92
C THR A 44 -7.79 -3.23 4.46
N ASN A 45 -6.90 -3.66 3.57
CA ASN A 45 -7.22 -3.95 2.17
C ASN A 45 -8.28 -5.05 2.01
N ARG A 46 -8.23 -6.11 2.83
CA ARG A 46 -9.26 -7.16 2.82
C ARG A 46 -10.62 -6.63 3.28
N VAL A 47 -10.68 -5.83 4.34
CA VAL A 47 -11.92 -5.19 4.80
C VAL A 47 -12.49 -4.26 3.74
N LEU A 48 -11.68 -3.40 3.13
CA LEU A 48 -12.11 -2.52 2.04
C LEU A 48 -12.67 -3.32 0.84
N ASN A 49 -12.05 -4.46 0.50
CA ASN A 49 -12.53 -5.36 -0.56
C ASN A 49 -13.86 -6.06 -0.25
N GLU A 50 -14.23 -6.19 1.03
CA GLU A 50 -15.45 -6.86 1.46
C GLU A 50 -16.57 -5.87 1.77
N LYS A 51 -16.25 -4.73 2.38
CA LYS A 51 -17.22 -3.77 2.93
C LYS A 51 -17.19 -2.40 2.24
N GLY A 52 -16.18 -2.12 1.43
CA GLY A 52 -15.95 -0.77 0.89
C GLY A 52 -15.59 0.23 1.99
N GLY A 53 -15.86 1.51 1.71
CA GLY A 53 -15.52 2.63 2.60
C GLY A 53 -14.21 3.31 2.21
N ASP A 54 -13.79 4.25 3.06
CA ASP A 54 -12.71 5.21 2.76
C ASP A 54 -11.60 5.20 3.82
N TRP A 55 -11.45 4.12 4.56
CA TRP A 55 -10.41 3.94 5.59
C TRP A 55 -9.04 3.66 4.96
N GLY A 56 -8.48 4.68 4.30
CA GLY A 56 -7.14 4.66 3.75
C GLY A 56 -6.07 4.90 4.82
N ILE A 57 -4.88 4.37 4.54
CA ILE A 57 -3.68 4.51 5.38
C ILE A 57 -2.77 5.59 4.79
N CYS A 58 -2.31 6.48 5.67
CA CYS A 58 -1.19 7.39 5.44
C CYS A 58 0.06 6.83 6.14
N GLU A 59 1.08 6.51 5.35
CA GLU A 59 2.34 5.94 5.84
C GLU A 59 3.35 7.03 6.18
N ILE A 60 3.93 6.99 7.38
CA ILE A 60 4.95 7.96 7.81
C ILE A 60 6.28 7.26 8.04
N SER A 61 7.35 7.83 7.49
CA SER A 61 8.73 7.42 7.80
C SER A 61 9.59 8.61 8.24
N LEU A 62 10.17 8.51 9.44
CA LEU A 62 10.85 9.62 10.11
C LEU A 62 12.38 9.65 9.88
N PHE A 63 13.04 8.50 9.95
CA PHE A 63 14.51 8.44 10.02
C PHE A 63 15.17 7.82 8.78
N SER A 64 14.38 7.16 7.91
CA SER A 64 14.86 6.47 6.70
C SER A 64 13.71 6.30 5.69
N GLY A 65 13.94 5.58 4.59
CA GLY A 65 12.88 5.14 3.69
C GLY A 65 12.42 6.17 2.65
N ASP A 66 13.19 7.23 2.39
CA ASP A 66 12.91 8.19 1.31
C ASP A 66 12.86 7.50 -0.06
N VAL A 67 13.79 6.58 -0.33
CA VAL A 67 13.76 5.75 -1.55
C VAL A 67 12.52 4.88 -1.60
N LEU A 68 12.20 4.19 -0.51
CA LEU A 68 11.01 3.31 -0.43
C LEU A 68 9.72 4.10 -0.63
N MET A 69 9.61 5.29 -0.03
CA MET A 69 8.45 6.17 -0.18
C MET A 69 8.35 6.73 -1.61
N SER A 70 9.47 7.10 -2.22
CA SER A 70 9.49 7.52 -3.63
C SER A 70 9.05 6.39 -4.56
N GLN A 71 9.50 5.16 -4.31
CA GLN A 71 9.07 3.97 -5.04
C GLN A 71 7.58 3.68 -4.83
N LEU A 72 7.10 3.80 -3.59
CA LEU A 72 5.69 3.61 -3.27
C LEU A 72 4.80 4.62 -4.02
N ARG A 73 5.17 5.91 -4.01
CA ARG A 73 4.50 6.97 -4.79
C ARG A 73 4.49 6.67 -6.29
N ALA A 74 5.62 6.23 -6.84
CA ALA A 74 5.73 5.87 -8.25
C ALA A 74 4.89 4.65 -8.65
N GLN A 75 4.50 3.81 -7.69
CA GLN A 75 3.57 2.69 -7.88
C GLN A 75 2.13 3.04 -7.49
N ASP A 76 1.77 4.32 -7.45
CA ASP A 76 0.45 4.76 -7.01
C ASP A 76 0.05 4.16 -5.65
N HIS A 77 1.01 4.10 -4.72
CA HIS A 77 0.88 3.51 -3.40
C HIS A 77 0.48 2.02 -3.35
N LEU A 78 0.61 1.30 -4.46
CA LEU A 78 0.42 -0.14 -4.52
C LEU A 78 1.71 -0.88 -4.13
N PHE A 79 1.53 -2.03 -3.48
CA PHE A 79 2.59 -3.02 -3.28
C PHE A 79 2.00 -4.43 -3.27
N THR A 80 2.87 -5.44 -3.34
CA THR A 80 2.46 -6.85 -3.35
C THR A 80 2.79 -7.52 -2.02
N VAL A 81 1.84 -8.29 -1.50
CA VAL A 81 2.07 -9.32 -0.48
C VAL A 81 1.99 -10.68 -1.16
N LEU A 82 2.95 -11.56 -0.86
CA LEU A 82 2.95 -12.95 -1.32
C LEU A 82 2.69 -13.85 -0.12
N GLU A 83 1.50 -14.43 -0.05
CA GLU A 83 1.19 -15.46 0.94
C GLU A 83 1.69 -16.79 0.41
N LYS A 84 2.39 -17.55 1.25
CA LYS A 84 2.99 -18.83 0.90
C LYS A 84 2.43 -19.90 1.83
N GLY A 85 1.74 -20.89 1.27
CA GLY A 85 1.16 -22.01 2.00
C GLY A 85 1.54 -23.35 1.36
N ALA A 86 1.06 -24.45 1.95
CA ALA A 86 1.32 -25.80 1.44
C ALA A 86 0.72 -26.02 0.03
N GLU A 87 -0.45 -25.42 -0.23
CA GLU A 87 -1.19 -25.56 -1.49
C GLU A 87 -0.72 -24.60 -2.60
N GLY A 88 0.23 -23.71 -2.30
CA GLY A 88 0.79 -22.76 -3.27
C GLY A 88 0.98 -21.36 -2.73
N ASN A 89 1.19 -20.42 -3.66
CA ASN A 89 1.41 -19.02 -3.33
C ASN A 89 0.31 -18.13 -3.91
N GLU A 90 -0.13 -17.16 -3.13
CA GLU A 90 -1.09 -16.14 -3.55
C GLU A 90 -0.45 -14.76 -3.57
N ALA A 91 -0.45 -14.12 -4.74
CA ALA A 91 0.04 -12.75 -4.89
C ALA A 91 -1.14 -11.77 -4.78
N ILE A 92 -1.06 -10.87 -3.81
CA ILE A 92 -2.12 -9.91 -3.47
C ILE A 92 -1.56 -8.51 -3.63
N ILE A 93 -2.17 -7.71 -4.50
CA ILE A 93 -1.92 -6.28 -4.57
C ILE A 93 -2.68 -5.60 -3.43
N VAL A 94 -1.95 -4.97 -2.54
CA VAL A 94 -2.47 -4.17 -1.44
C VAL A 94 -2.54 -2.72 -1.91
N GLY A 95 -3.73 -2.13 -1.82
CA GLY A 95 -3.98 -0.75 -2.22
C GLY A 95 -4.60 0.14 -1.13
N ALA A 96 -4.59 -0.31 0.12
CA ALA A 96 -5.16 0.42 1.26
C ALA A 96 -4.34 1.64 1.66
N VAL A 97 -3.07 1.70 1.22
CA VAL A 97 -2.25 2.90 1.30
C VAL A 97 -2.62 3.81 0.13
N HIS A 98 -2.91 5.07 0.42
CA HIS A 98 -3.22 6.09 -0.59
C HIS A 98 -2.36 7.35 -0.45
N GLU A 99 -1.67 7.49 0.69
CA GLU A 99 -0.78 8.60 0.97
C GLU A 99 0.46 8.09 1.73
N CYS A 100 1.60 8.73 1.51
CA CYS A 100 2.74 8.57 2.39
C CYS A 100 3.52 9.87 2.54
N LEU A 101 4.14 10.06 3.71
CA LEU A 101 5.03 11.16 4.02
C LEU A 101 6.37 10.64 4.54
N ASN A 102 7.44 11.35 4.18
CA ASN A 102 8.78 11.11 4.66
C ASN A 102 9.38 12.43 5.16
N ALA A 103 10.02 12.39 6.32
CA ALA A 103 10.63 13.59 6.90
C ALA A 103 11.57 14.31 5.93
N LYS A 104 12.37 13.59 5.13
CA LYS A 104 13.29 14.23 4.16
C LYS A 104 12.59 14.75 2.90
N LEU A 105 11.53 14.09 2.45
CA LEU A 105 10.86 14.44 1.20
C LEU A 105 9.83 15.56 1.37
N ASP A 106 9.18 15.63 2.53
CA ASP A 106 8.00 16.47 2.75
C ASP A 106 8.17 17.44 3.93
N SER A 107 9.40 17.66 4.38
CA SER A 107 9.72 18.72 5.33
C SER A 107 9.30 20.09 4.79
N LEU A 108 8.74 20.92 5.67
CA LEU A 108 8.58 22.34 5.38
C LEU A 108 9.97 23.02 5.36
N PRO A 109 10.11 24.12 4.59
CA PRO A 109 11.28 24.99 4.72
C PRO A 109 11.46 25.42 6.17
N ALA A 110 12.71 25.46 6.62
CA ALA A 110 13.07 26.01 7.93
C ALA A 110 12.81 27.52 8.01
#